data_AF-A0A5P2CHC9-F1
#
_entry.id   AF-A0A5P2CHC9-F1
#
_cell.length_a   1.000
_cell.length_b   1.000
_cell.length_c   1.000
_cell.angle_alpha   90.00
_cell.angle_beta   90.00
_cell.angle_gamma   90.00
#
_symmetry.space_group_name_H-M   'P 1'
#
loop_
_entity.id
_entity.type
_entity.pdbx_description
1 polymer ?
#
loop_
_entity_poly.entity_id
_entity_poly.type
_entity_poly.pdbx_seq_one_letter_code
_entity_poly.pdbx_strand_id
1 'polypeptide(L)'
;MSNALPVLDDLRTETEELDGLVTELSQEGWSLPTPAPGWTIAHQIAHLTWTDRAALLAATDADAFAVEAEKAAAAPGSFVDEGAAEGAALPPAELLARWRAGRGDLWRALGEAPAGTRLPWYGPPMAVPSMATARLMETWAHGQDVADALGVTRTPTDRLRHVARIGVRARDFAFAVRGLSVPDEEFRVELTSPVTGELWTYGPEDAPQRVTGPGLDFCLLVTQRAHRSDLAVRAEGPDATRWLDIAQAFAGPPGAGRQAKPNGPGVPR
;
A
#
# COMPACT_ATOMS: atom_id res chain seq x y z
N MET A 1 16.30 16.01 -5.77
CA MET A 1 14.88 15.73 -6.15
C MET A 1 14.84 14.33 -6.75
N SER A 2 14.00 13.42 -6.24
CA SER A 2 13.91 12.06 -6.79
C SER A 2 13.20 12.08 -8.14
N ASN A 3 13.79 11.42 -9.15
CA ASN A 3 13.14 11.21 -10.45
C ASN A 3 11.91 10.31 -10.28
N ALA A 4 10.76 10.68 -10.86
CA ALA A 4 9.55 9.87 -10.82
C ALA A 4 9.63 8.65 -11.76
N LEU A 5 10.43 8.73 -12.83
CA LEU A 5 10.46 7.73 -13.89
C LEU A 5 10.78 6.31 -13.39
N PRO A 6 11.81 6.07 -12.53
CA PRO A 6 12.08 4.72 -12.05
C PRO A 6 10.94 4.14 -11.18
N VAL A 7 10.23 4.98 -10.42
CA VAL A 7 9.09 4.53 -9.59
C VAL A 7 7.89 4.21 -10.49
N LEU A 8 7.69 4.97 -11.56
CA LEU A 8 6.63 4.70 -12.53
C LEU A 8 6.89 3.38 -13.28
N ASP A 9 8.12 3.09 -13.69
CA ASP A 9 8.47 1.81 -14.33
C ASP A 9 8.19 0.61 -13.41
N ASP A 10 8.58 0.74 -12.12
CA ASP A 10 8.29 -0.27 -11.11
C ASP A 10 6.78 -0.41 -10.85
N LEU A 11 6.03 0.70 -10.83
CA LEU A 11 4.56 0.69 -10.70
C LEU A 11 3.90 -0.05 -11.87
N ARG A 12 4.36 0.16 -13.11
CA ARG A 12 3.83 -0.56 -14.28
C ARG A 12 4.03 -2.05 -14.13
N THR A 13 5.25 -2.48 -13.83
CA THR A 13 5.60 -3.89 -13.66
C THR A 13 4.79 -4.53 -12.53
N GLU A 14 4.68 -3.85 -11.39
CA GLU A 14 3.89 -4.30 -10.24
C GLU A 14 2.41 -4.48 -10.59
N THR A 15 1.88 -3.59 -11.43
CA THR A 15 0.49 -3.64 -11.86
C THR A 15 0.24 -4.73 -12.89
N GLU A 16 1.20 -5.03 -13.77
CA GLU A 16 1.12 -6.13 -14.72
C GLU A 16 1.07 -7.50 -14.01
N GLU A 17 1.80 -7.66 -12.90
CA GLU A 17 1.71 -8.88 -12.08
C GLU A 17 0.30 -9.07 -11.51
N LEU A 18 -0.32 -8.00 -10.96
CA LEU A 18 -1.69 -8.07 -10.45
C LEU A 18 -2.70 -8.30 -11.60
N ASP A 19 -2.51 -7.65 -12.74
CA ASP A 19 -3.34 -7.84 -13.93
C ASP A 19 -3.35 -9.31 -14.37
N GLY A 20 -2.19 -9.97 -14.36
CA GLY A 20 -2.06 -11.40 -14.66
C GLY A 20 -2.84 -12.30 -13.70
N LEU A 21 -2.93 -11.94 -12.41
CA LEU A 21 -3.70 -12.72 -11.42
C LEU A 21 -5.21 -12.68 -11.68
N VAL A 22 -5.73 -11.59 -12.23
CA VAL A 22 -7.19 -11.38 -12.37
C VAL A 22 -7.74 -11.57 -13.78
N THR A 23 -6.88 -11.57 -14.80
CA THR A 23 -7.30 -11.60 -16.21
C THR A 23 -8.09 -12.86 -16.58
N GLU A 24 -7.67 -14.02 -16.10
CA GLU A 24 -8.26 -15.32 -16.45
C GLU A 24 -9.29 -15.82 -15.42
N LEU A 25 -9.67 -14.98 -14.46
CA LEU A 25 -10.64 -15.36 -13.43
C LEU A 25 -12.07 -15.41 -14.02
N SER A 26 -12.81 -16.43 -13.63
CA SER A 26 -14.26 -16.50 -13.86
C SER A 26 -15.00 -15.46 -13.01
N GLN A 27 -16.28 -15.22 -13.30
CA GLN A 27 -17.12 -14.35 -12.46
C GLN A 27 -17.18 -14.80 -10.99
N GLU A 28 -17.17 -16.12 -10.75
CA GLU A 28 -17.07 -16.68 -9.40
C GLU A 28 -15.73 -16.36 -8.75
N GLY A 29 -14.63 -16.42 -9.52
CA GLY A 29 -13.30 -16.00 -9.07
C GLY A 29 -13.27 -14.55 -8.58
N TRP A 30 -13.88 -13.62 -9.32
CA TRP A 30 -14.01 -12.22 -8.91
C TRP A 30 -14.83 -12.01 -7.63
N SER A 31 -15.70 -12.98 -7.30
CA SER A 31 -16.55 -12.96 -6.11
C SER A 31 -15.90 -13.61 -4.88
N LEU A 32 -14.69 -14.17 -5.01
CA LEU A 32 -13.98 -14.77 -3.89
C LEU A 32 -13.71 -13.73 -2.80
N PRO A 33 -14.01 -14.05 -1.52
CA PRO A 33 -13.69 -13.16 -0.42
C PRO A 33 -12.17 -13.08 -0.26
N THR A 34 -11.68 -11.86 -0.07
CA THR A 34 -10.28 -11.65 0.30
C THR A 34 -10.15 -11.65 1.82
N PRO A 35 -8.92 -11.72 2.35
CA PRO A 35 -8.72 -11.57 3.78
C PRO A 35 -9.17 -10.19 4.32
N ALA A 36 -9.33 -9.16 3.48
CA ALA A 36 -9.94 -7.89 3.88
C ALA A 36 -11.46 -8.09 4.10
N PRO A 37 -11.98 -7.92 5.34
CA PRO A 37 -13.36 -8.24 5.65
C PRO A 37 -14.36 -7.48 4.78
N GLY A 38 -15.33 -8.20 4.20
CA GLY A 38 -16.35 -7.64 3.33
C GLY A 38 -15.92 -7.40 1.88
N TRP A 39 -14.62 -7.51 1.57
CA TRP A 39 -14.09 -7.23 0.24
C TRP A 39 -13.79 -8.51 -0.53
N THR A 40 -14.35 -8.62 -1.73
CA THR A 40 -13.99 -9.66 -2.71
C THR A 40 -12.85 -9.20 -3.62
N ILE A 41 -12.35 -10.07 -4.49
CA ILE A 41 -11.37 -9.69 -5.53
C ILE A 41 -11.89 -8.50 -6.37
N ALA A 42 -13.19 -8.47 -6.69
CA ALA A 42 -13.80 -7.33 -7.37
C ALA A 42 -13.68 -6.02 -6.58
N HIS A 43 -13.86 -6.06 -5.25
CA HIS A 43 -13.68 -4.87 -4.40
C HIS A 43 -12.24 -4.37 -4.41
N GLN A 44 -11.25 -5.28 -4.41
CA GLN A 44 -9.84 -4.89 -4.49
C GLN A 44 -9.53 -4.12 -5.78
N ILE A 45 -9.97 -4.63 -6.93
CA ILE A 45 -9.75 -3.97 -8.22
C ILE A 45 -10.59 -2.70 -8.35
N ALA A 46 -11.81 -2.68 -7.81
CA ALA A 46 -12.66 -1.50 -7.76
C ALA A 46 -12.02 -0.36 -6.95
N HIS A 47 -11.49 -0.65 -5.77
CA HIS A 47 -10.77 0.32 -4.95
C HIS A 47 -9.55 0.88 -5.67
N LEU A 48 -8.73 0.03 -6.31
CA LEU A 48 -7.58 0.49 -7.10
C LEU A 48 -8.03 1.39 -8.26
N THR A 49 -9.11 1.02 -8.97
CA THR A 49 -9.68 1.79 -10.07
C THR A 49 -10.16 3.17 -9.60
N TRP A 50 -10.89 3.22 -8.49
CA TRP A 50 -11.39 4.46 -7.91
C TRP A 50 -10.23 5.36 -7.45
N THR A 51 -9.26 4.81 -6.73
CA THR A 51 -8.10 5.59 -6.25
C THR A 51 -7.18 6.04 -7.38
N ASP A 52 -7.03 5.26 -8.46
CA ASP A 52 -6.30 5.68 -9.67
C ASP A 52 -7.01 6.86 -10.36
N ARG A 53 -8.34 6.81 -10.43
CA ARG A 53 -9.14 7.93 -10.95
C ARG A 53 -8.99 9.18 -10.09
N ALA A 54 -9.01 9.06 -8.76
CA ALA A 54 -8.78 10.19 -7.86
C ALA A 54 -7.37 10.79 -8.04
N ALA A 55 -6.35 9.95 -8.17
CA ALA A 55 -4.98 10.40 -8.42
C ALA A 55 -4.84 11.08 -9.79
N LEU A 56 -5.58 10.62 -10.80
CA LEU A 56 -5.62 11.24 -12.12
C LEU A 56 -6.26 12.62 -12.04
N LEU A 57 -7.42 12.74 -11.37
CA LEU A 57 -8.05 14.05 -11.13
C LEU A 57 -7.09 15.00 -10.41
N ALA A 58 -6.42 14.54 -9.34
CA ALA A 58 -5.42 15.36 -8.66
C ALA A 58 -4.29 15.85 -9.59
N ALA A 59 -3.93 15.06 -10.60
CA ALA A 59 -2.89 15.40 -11.57
C ALA A 59 -3.36 16.32 -12.71
N THR A 60 -4.63 16.26 -13.11
CA THR A 60 -5.12 16.90 -14.34
C THR A 60 -6.24 17.93 -14.13
N ASP A 61 -6.98 17.83 -13.03
CA ASP A 61 -8.16 18.65 -12.71
C ASP A 61 -8.33 18.79 -11.19
N ALA A 62 -7.62 19.77 -10.62
CA ALA A 62 -7.61 20.01 -9.17
C ALA A 62 -8.99 20.42 -8.62
N ASP A 63 -9.82 21.08 -9.42
CA ASP A 63 -11.17 21.51 -9.01
C ASP A 63 -12.11 20.29 -8.94
N ALA A 64 -12.07 19.40 -9.94
CA ALA A 64 -12.80 18.14 -9.89
C ALA A 64 -12.32 17.23 -8.74
N PHE A 65 -11.01 17.23 -8.46
CA PHE A 65 -10.47 16.54 -7.29
C PHE A 65 -11.00 17.13 -5.98
N ALA A 66 -11.10 18.45 -5.86
CA ALA A 66 -11.63 19.10 -4.65
C ALA A 66 -13.07 18.66 -4.35
N VAL A 67 -13.93 18.58 -5.38
CA VAL A 67 -15.30 18.07 -5.25
C VAL A 67 -15.32 16.61 -4.77
N GLU A 68 -14.40 15.77 -5.25
CA GLU A 68 -14.28 14.38 -4.78
C GLU A 68 -13.77 14.32 -3.33
N ALA A 69 -12.83 15.18 -2.96
CA ALA A 69 -12.30 15.28 -1.60
C ALA A 69 -13.37 15.74 -0.59
N GLU A 70 -14.27 16.65 -0.99
CA GLU A 70 -15.41 17.06 -0.16
C GLU A 70 -16.35 15.89 0.16
N LYS A 71 -16.64 15.02 -0.83
CA LYS A 71 -17.44 13.81 -0.59
C LYS A 71 -16.75 12.87 0.38
N ALA A 72 -15.44 12.66 0.23
CA ALA A 72 -14.65 11.83 1.13
C ALA A 72 -14.68 12.37 2.57
N ALA A 73 -14.55 13.68 2.73
CA ALA A 73 -14.58 14.34 4.02
C ALA A 73 -15.97 14.27 4.69
N ALA A 74 -17.05 14.23 3.90
CA ALA A 74 -18.41 14.07 4.41
C ALA A 74 -18.73 12.64 4.89
N ALA A 75 -17.99 11.63 4.43
CA ALA A 75 -18.20 10.21 4.75
C ALA A 75 -16.89 9.46 5.11
N PRO A 76 -16.11 9.93 6.10
CA PRO A 76 -14.73 9.47 6.32
C PRO A 76 -14.60 8.01 6.74
N GLY A 77 -15.70 7.38 7.19
CA GLY A 77 -15.75 5.98 7.61
C GLY A 77 -16.38 5.02 6.60
N SER A 78 -16.95 5.50 5.49
CA SER A 78 -17.66 4.65 4.53
C SER A 78 -17.31 4.94 3.07
N PHE A 79 -16.76 6.11 2.75
CA PHE A 79 -16.52 6.54 1.37
C PHE A 79 -15.64 5.57 0.56
N VAL A 80 -14.60 5.01 1.18
CA VAL A 80 -13.72 4.03 0.54
C VAL A 80 -14.47 2.72 0.26
N ASP A 81 -15.22 2.22 1.24
CA ASP A 81 -16.01 0.99 1.10
C ASP A 81 -17.15 1.15 0.08
N GLU A 82 -17.81 2.31 0.08
CA GLU A 82 -18.86 2.65 -0.88
C GLU A 82 -18.33 2.71 -2.31
N GLY A 83 -17.18 3.37 -2.52
CA GLY A 83 -16.53 3.43 -3.84
C GLY A 83 -16.08 2.06 -4.33
N ALA A 84 -15.53 1.23 -3.45
CA ALA A 84 -15.17 -0.15 -3.76
C ALA A 84 -16.41 -1.00 -4.10
N ALA A 85 -17.50 -0.86 -3.35
CA ALA A 85 -18.75 -1.59 -3.58
C ALA A 85 -19.44 -1.19 -4.90
N GLU A 86 -19.48 0.12 -5.22
CA GLU A 86 -20.03 0.61 -6.48
C GLU A 86 -19.27 0.04 -7.67
N GLY A 87 -17.94 0.07 -7.64
CA GLY A 87 -17.11 -0.50 -8.70
C GLY A 87 -17.21 -2.01 -8.78
N ALA A 88 -17.29 -2.71 -7.64
CA ALA A 88 -17.40 -4.17 -7.58
C ALA A 88 -18.74 -4.71 -8.11
N ALA A 89 -19.77 -3.87 -8.20
CA ALA A 89 -21.05 -4.22 -8.80
C ALA A 89 -21.02 -4.27 -10.34
N LEU A 90 -19.96 -3.73 -10.98
CA LEU A 90 -19.78 -3.82 -12.42
C LEU A 90 -19.44 -5.25 -12.86
N PRO A 91 -19.79 -5.66 -14.09
CA PRO A 91 -19.28 -6.89 -14.68
C PRO A 91 -17.75 -6.95 -14.63
N PRO A 92 -17.12 -8.08 -14.24
CA PRO A 92 -15.66 -8.20 -14.14
C PRO A 92 -14.87 -7.70 -15.34
N ALA A 93 -15.32 -8.02 -16.56
CA ALA A 93 -14.68 -7.56 -17.79
C ALA A 93 -14.73 -6.04 -17.95
N GLU A 94 -15.82 -5.40 -17.55
CA GLU A 94 -15.98 -3.95 -17.58
C GLU A 94 -15.08 -3.29 -16.53
N LEU A 95 -15.08 -3.80 -15.30
CA LEU A 95 -14.21 -3.30 -14.23
C LEU A 95 -12.73 -3.41 -14.61
N LEU A 96 -12.30 -4.57 -15.13
CA LEU A 96 -10.93 -4.79 -15.58
C LEU A 96 -10.53 -3.83 -16.73
N ALA A 97 -11.44 -3.60 -17.69
CA ALA A 97 -11.20 -2.65 -18.77
C ALA A 97 -11.05 -1.21 -18.27
N ARG A 98 -11.92 -0.79 -17.34
CA ARG A 98 -11.86 0.54 -16.70
C ARG A 98 -10.56 0.72 -15.91
N TRP A 99 -10.17 -0.27 -15.12
CA TRP A 99 -8.92 -0.25 -14.37
C TRP A 99 -7.70 -0.10 -15.29
N ARG A 100 -7.63 -0.91 -16.35
CA ARG A 100 -6.55 -0.89 -17.35
C ARG A 100 -6.43 0.48 -18.06
N ALA A 101 -7.55 1.07 -18.46
CA ALA A 101 -7.55 2.38 -19.09
C ALA A 101 -7.13 3.47 -18.10
N GLY A 102 -7.76 3.52 -16.93
CA GLY A 102 -7.52 4.55 -15.91
C GLY A 102 -6.07 4.58 -15.41
N ARG A 103 -5.46 3.41 -15.15
CA ARG A 103 -4.05 3.35 -14.74
C ARG A 103 -3.10 3.83 -15.83
N GLY A 104 -3.39 3.52 -17.10
CA GLY A 104 -2.61 4.00 -18.24
C GLY A 104 -2.64 5.53 -18.36
N ASP A 105 -3.83 6.10 -18.18
CA ASP A 105 -4.00 7.55 -18.17
C ASP A 105 -3.28 8.23 -17.01
N LEU A 106 -3.34 7.63 -15.81
CA LEU A 106 -2.61 8.10 -14.64
C LEU A 106 -1.08 8.08 -14.86
N TRP A 107 -0.53 6.99 -15.39
CA TRP A 107 0.92 6.89 -15.62
C TRP A 107 1.42 7.94 -16.59
N ARG A 108 0.65 8.23 -17.64
CA ARG A 108 0.95 9.29 -18.61
C ARG A 108 0.90 10.66 -17.93
N ALA A 109 -0.15 10.97 -17.19
CA ALA A 109 -0.28 12.24 -16.47
C ALA A 109 0.87 12.48 -15.47
N LEU A 110 1.24 11.46 -14.70
CA LEU A 110 2.37 11.54 -13.76
C LEU A 110 3.72 11.66 -14.48
N GLY A 111 3.89 11.00 -15.63
CA GLY A 111 5.11 11.07 -16.43
C GLY A 111 5.32 12.41 -17.13
N GLU A 112 4.24 13.09 -17.50
CA GLU A 112 4.24 14.40 -18.18
C GLU A 112 4.22 15.59 -17.20
N ALA A 113 3.92 15.34 -15.91
CA ALA A 113 3.85 16.38 -14.91
C ALA A 113 5.19 17.14 -14.74
N PRO A 114 5.18 18.48 -14.71
CA PRO A 114 6.39 19.27 -14.52
C PRO A 114 7.15 18.89 -13.23
N ALA A 115 8.48 18.95 -13.28
CA ALA A 115 9.31 18.70 -12.10
C ALA A 115 8.96 19.67 -10.97
N GLY A 116 8.80 19.14 -9.75
CA GLY A 116 8.42 19.94 -8.57
C GLY A 116 6.91 20.11 -8.38
N THR A 117 6.07 19.62 -9.30
CA THR A 117 4.60 19.61 -9.14
C THR A 117 4.18 18.97 -7.82
N ARG A 118 3.23 19.63 -7.14
CA ARG A 118 2.59 19.16 -5.91
C ARG A 118 1.11 18.93 -6.20
N LEU A 119 0.69 17.68 -6.14
CA LEU A 119 -0.67 17.23 -6.38
C LEU A 119 -1.51 17.41 -5.11
N PRO A 120 -2.72 17.97 -5.18
CA PRO A 120 -3.66 17.91 -4.06
C PRO A 120 -3.96 16.45 -3.72
N TRP A 121 -4.22 16.17 -2.45
CA TRP A 121 -4.55 14.82 -2.01
C TRP A 121 -5.47 14.85 -0.78
N TYR A 122 -5.99 13.70 -0.37
CA TYR A 122 -6.82 13.57 0.84
C TYR A 122 -6.07 13.89 2.14
N GLY A 123 -4.75 13.97 2.08
CA GLY A 123 -3.89 14.47 3.13
C GLY A 123 -3.00 15.62 2.63
N PRO A 124 -1.77 15.75 3.14
CA PRO A 124 -0.85 16.76 2.63
C PRO A 124 -0.61 16.60 1.12
N PRO A 125 -0.49 17.70 0.35
CA PRO A 125 -0.16 17.63 -1.07
C PRO A 125 1.11 16.82 -1.34
N MET A 126 1.03 15.93 -2.33
CA MET A 126 2.09 14.98 -2.65
C MET A 126 2.93 15.45 -3.84
N ALA A 127 4.25 15.26 -3.78
CA ALA A 127 5.06 15.34 -5.00
C ALA A 127 4.75 14.15 -5.92
N VAL A 128 4.90 14.32 -7.23
CA VAL A 128 4.67 13.27 -8.23
C VAL A 128 5.36 11.93 -7.91
N PRO A 129 6.66 11.87 -7.52
CA PRO A 129 7.27 10.59 -7.13
C PRO A 129 6.63 9.95 -5.89
N SER A 130 6.12 10.78 -4.95
CA SER A 130 5.42 10.28 -3.77
C SER A 130 4.05 9.70 -4.12
N MET A 131 3.33 10.33 -5.06
CA MET A 131 2.09 9.76 -5.60
C MET A 131 2.35 8.41 -6.28
N ALA A 132 3.34 8.33 -7.17
CA ALA A 132 3.72 7.06 -7.82
C ALA A 132 4.11 5.97 -6.80
N THR A 133 4.86 6.34 -5.75
CA THR A 133 5.22 5.42 -4.65
C THR A 133 3.98 4.93 -3.90
N ALA A 134 3.03 5.83 -3.60
CA ALA A 134 1.79 5.48 -2.92
C ALA A 134 0.94 4.54 -3.76
N ARG A 135 0.78 4.81 -5.07
CA ARG A 135 0.09 3.90 -6.00
C ARG A 135 0.74 2.54 -6.08
N LEU A 136 2.07 2.47 -6.10
CA LEU A 136 2.80 1.20 -6.10
C LEU A 136 2.52 0.39 -4.83
N MET A 137 2.55 1.06 -3.67
CA MET A 137 2.22 0.43 -2.39
C MET A 137 0.78 -0.09 -2.36
N GLU A 138 -0.18 0.71 -2.81
CA GLU A 138 -1.59 0.29 -2.91
C GLU A 138 -1.74 -0.93 -3.83
N THR A 139 -1.19 -0.87 -5.06
CA THR A 139 -1.23 -1.99 -6.01
C THR A 139 -0.62 -3.25 -5.40
N TRP A 140 0.56 -3.15 -4.76
CA TRP A 140 1.21 -4.30 -4.14
C TRP A 140 0.39 -4.89 -2.99
N ALA A 141 -0.16 -4.04 -2.11
CA ALA A 141 -0.92 -4.46 -0.94
C ALA A 141 -2.26 -5.12 -1.31
N HIS A 142 -3.00 -4.52 -2.23
CA HIS A 142 -4.25 -5.09 -2.76
C HIS A 142 -3.98 -6.32 -3.63
N GLY A 143 -2.84 -6.37 -4.33
CA GLY A 143 -2.40 -7.56 -5.04
C GLY A 143 -2.04 -8.73 -4.12
N GLN A 144 -1.52 -8.45 -2.91
CA GLN A 144 -1.35 -9.47 -1.88
C GLN A 144 -2.71 -10.03 -1.41
N ASP A 145 -3.71 -9.18 -1.20
CA ASP A 145 -5.05 -9.62 -0.79
C ASP A 145 -5.70 -10.53 -1.86
N VAL A 146 -5.51 -10.21 -3.15
CA VAL A 146 -5.95 -11.03 -4.28
C VAL A 146 -5.20 -12.37 -4.31
N ALA A 147 -3.88 -12.34 -4.14
CA ALA A 147 -3.08 -13.56 -4.14
C ALA A 147 -3.45 -14.51 -2.98
N ASP A 148 -3.69 -13.96 -1.79
CA ASP A 148 -4.15 -14.72 -0.63
C ASP A 148 -5.53 -15.36 -0.89
N ALA A 149 -6.46 -14.62 -1.51
CA ALA A 149 -7.79 -15.13 -1.87
C ALA A 149 -7.72 -16.29 -2.88
N LEU A 150 -6.76 -16.23 -3.81
CA LEU A 150 -6.51 -17.27 -4.82
C LEU A 150 -5.64 -18.42 -4.29
N GLY A 151 -5.06 -18.29 -3.09
CA GLY A 151 -4.13 -19.27 -2.52
C GLY A 151 -2.81 -19.37 -3.28
N VAL A 152 -2.38 -18.29 -3.95
CA VAL A 152 -1.13 -18.26 -4.73
C VAL A 152 -0.05 -17.44 -4.02
N THR A 153 1.19 -17.90 -4.09
CA THR A 153 2.33 -17.16 -3.56
C THR A 153 2.89 -16.24 -4.63
N ARG A 154 2.95 -14.94 -4.33
CA ARG A 154 3.64 -13.96 -5.18
C ARG A 154 5.14 -14.05 -5.00
N THR A 155 5.90 -14.04 -6.10
CA THR A 155 7.36 -13.94 -6.03
C THR A 155 7.76 -12.53 -5.57
N PRO A 156 8.45 -12.38 -4.42
CA PRO A 156 8.87 -11.07 -3.95
C PRO A 156 9.92 -10.46 -4.90
N THR A 157 9.89 -9.13 -5.06
CA THR A 157 10.85 -8.40 -5.89
C THR A 157 11.45 -7.22 -5.14
N ASP A 158 12.54 -6.67 -5.65
CA ASP A 158 13.18 -5.49 -5.05
C ASP A 158 12.38 -4.19 -5.25
N ARG A 159 11.26 -4.21 -5.99
CA ARG A 159 10.30 -3.08 -6.03
C ARG A 159 9.71 -2.80 -4.65
N LEU A 160 9.75 -3.79 -3.74
CA LEU A 160 9.37 -3.64 -2.34
C LEU A 160 10.15 -2.56 -1.59
N ARG A 161 11.33 -2.13 -2.07
CA ARG A 161 12.04 -0.97 -1.50
C ARG A 161 11.19 0.30 -1.47
N HIS A 162 10.23 0.46 -2.39
CA HIS A 162 9.29 1.57 -2.41
C HIS A 162 8.24 1.47 -1.29
N VAL A 163 7.70 0.26 -1.08
CA VAL A 163 6.76 -0.04 0.01
C VAL A 163 7.44 0.11 1.38
N ALA A 164 8.65 -0.41 1.52
CA ALA A 164 9.47 -0.23 2.72
C ALA A 164 9.71 1.27 3.00
N ARG A 165 10.12 2.04 1.99
CA ARG A 165 10.37 3.48 2.12
C ARG A 165 9.14 4.24 2.60
N ILE A 166 7.95 4.01 2.03
CA ILE A 166 6.74 4.70 2.48
C ILE A 166 6.33 4.23 3.88
N GLY A 167 6.49 2.95 4.20
CA GLY A 167 6.26 2.41 5.55
C GLY A 167 7.12 3.08 6.62
N VAL A 168 8.43 3.26 6.37
CA VAL A 168 9.33 3.98 7.28
C VAL A 168 8.89 5.43 7.45
N ARG A 169 8.58 6.13 6.34
CA ARG A 169 8.14 7.53 6.38
C ARG A 169 6.80 7.74 7.07
N ALA A 170 5.98 6.69 7.17
CA ALA A 170 4.68 6.73 7.83
C ALA A 170 4.76 6.45 9.34
N ARG A 171 5.96 6.29 9.92
CA ARG A 171 6.15 6.06 11.37
C ARG A 171 5.33 7.04 12.22
N ASP A 172 5.58 8.33 12.08
CA ASP A 172 4.97 9.36 12.92
C ASP A 172 3.45 9.42 12.70
N PHE A 173 3.03 9.22 11.44
CA PHE A 173 1.61 9.11 11.10
C PHE A 173 0.95 7.95 11.84
N ALA A 174 1.61 6.79 11.96
CA ALA A 174 1.07 5.60 12.63
C ALA A 174 0.80 5.84 14.14
N PHE A 175 1.63 6.65 14.80
CA PHE A 175 1.41 7.13 16.18
C PHE A 175 0.29 8.16 16.23
N ALA A 176 0.36 9.19 15.39
CA ALA A 176 -0.56 10.31 15.39
C ALA A 176 -2.01 9.88 15.13
N VAL A 177 -2.23 8.97 14.16
CA VAL A 177 -3.58 8.46 13.82
C VAL A 177 -4.21 7.63 14.94
N ARG A 178 -3.41 7.19 15.93
CA ARG A 178 -3.86 6.50 17.15
C ARG A 178 -3.85 7.40 18.39
N GLY A 179 -3.61 8.70 18.24
CA GLY A 179 -3.53 9.64 19.35
C GLY A 179 -2.36 9.39 20.31
N LEU A 180 -1.32 8.70 19.84
CA LEU A 180 -0.11 8.40 20.63
C LEU A 180 0.94 9.48 20.41
N SER A 181 1.76 9.73 21.42
CA SER A 181 2.94 10.60 21.30
C SER A 181 3.93 10.01 20.29
N VAL A 182 4.40 10.85 19.38
CA VAL A 182 5.44 10.48 18.42
C VAL A 182 6.80 10.51 19.14
N PRO A 183 7.61 9.45 19.07
CA PRO A 183 8.97 9.46 19.58
C PRO A 183 9.83 10.51 18.86
N ASP A 184 10.51 11.36 19.62
CA ASP A 184 11.37 12.43 19.08
C ASP A 184 12.59 11.87 18.34
N GLU A 185 13.17 10.78 18.85
CA GLU A 185 14.34 10.13 18.27
C GLU A 185 13.96 9.31 17.02
N GLU A 186 14.77 9.41 15.96
CA GLU A 186 14.65 8.54 14.79
C GLU A 186 15.10 7.11 15.11
N PHE A 187 14.61 6.15 14.33
CA PHE A 187 15.04 4.74 14.42
C PHE A 187 15.96 4.39 13.27
N ARG A 188 16.90 3.48 13.51
CA ARG A 188 17.64 2.82 12.43
C ARG A 188 16.82 1.65 11.89
N VAL A 189 16.47 1.68 10.62
CA VAL A 189 15.74 0.59 9.96
C VAL A 189 16.65 -0.09 8.94
N GLU A 190 16.84 -1.40 9.06
CA GLU A 190 17.75 -2.20 8.22
C GLU A 190 17.02 -3.43 7.68
N LEU A 191 16.66 -3.40 6.40
CA LEU A 191 15.83 -4.41 5.76
C LEU A 191 16.59 -5.13 4.67
N THR A 192 16.49 -6.44 4.62
CA THR A 192 17.18 -7.24 3.60
C THR A 192 16.32 -7.40 2.35
N SER A 193 16.88 -7.07 1.19
CA SER A 193 16.28 -7.34 -0.12
C SER A 193 15.91 -8.83 -0.24
N PRO A 194 14.71 -9.16 -0.72
CA PRO A 194 14.31 -10.54 -0.92
C PRO A 194 14.96 -11.20 -2.14
N VAL A 195 15.57 -10.43 -3.06
CA VAL A 195 16.17 -10.95 -4.30
C VAL A 195 17.68 -10.98 -4.21
N THR A 196 18.29 -9.85 -3.86
CA THR A 196 19.75 -9.68 -3.90
C THR A 196 20.42 -9.89 -2.54
N GLY A 197 19.65 -9.83 -1.45
CA GLY A 197 20.20 -9.82 -0.09
C GLY A 197 20.86 -8.48 0.29
N GLU A 198 20.79 -7.46 -0.58
CA GLU A 198 21.26 -6.11 -0.28
C GLU A 198 20.54 -5.53 0.95
N LEU A 199 21.26 -4.75 1.75
CA LEU A 199 20.69 -4.07 2.92
C LEU A 199 20.12 -2.70 2.54
N TRP A 200 18.81 -2.54 2.71
CA TRP A 200 18.12 -1.24 2.64
C TRP A 200 18.14 -0.58 4.01
N THR A 201 18.80 0.57 4.11
CA THR A 201 18.97 1.28 5.38
C THR A 201 18.25 2.63 5.38
N TYR A 202 17.61 2.96 6.50
CA TYR A 202 16.92 4.22 6.72
C TYR A 202 17.20 4.73 8.14
N GLY A 203 17.23 6.05 8.30
CA GLY A 203 17.50 6.71 9.58
C GLY A 203 18.99 6.71 9.98
N PRO A 204 19.32 7.41 11.09
CA PRO A 204 20.70 7.58 11.56
C PRO A 204 21.38 6.25 11.91
N GLU A 205 22.68 6.12 11.63
CA GLU A 205 23.44 4.90 11.93
C GLU A 205 23.62 4.68 13.44
N ASP A 206 23.67 5.78 14.20
CA ASP A 206 23.82 5.85 15.65
C ASP A 206 22.48 5.93 16.40
N ALA A 207 21.35 5.73 15.71
CA ALA A 207 20.04 5.73 16.36
C ALA A 207 19.99 4.67 17.49
N PRO A 208 19.46 5.03 18.68
CA PRO A 208 19.48 4.17 19.85
C PRO A 208 18.51 2.99 19.75
N GLN A 209 17.56 3.05 18.82
CA GLN A 209 16.55 2.02 18.59
C GLN A 209 16.58 1.56 17.12
N ARG A 210 16.33 0.26 16.91
CA ARG A 210 16.50 -0.39 15.61
C ARG A 210 15.30 -1.22 15.21
N VAL A 211 15.09 -1.33 13.91
CA VAL A 211 14.19 -2.32 13.29
C VAL A 211 14.97 -3.09 12.24
N THR A 212 14.96 -4.42 12.32
CA THR A 212 15.70 -5.30 11.41
C THR A 212 14.83 -6.43 10.88
N GLY A 213 15.09 -6.93 9.68
CA GLY A 213 14.42 -8.13 9.16
C GLY A 213 14.30 -8.19 7.64
N PRO A 214 13.59 -9.20 7.10
CA PRO A 214 13.32 -9.29 5.67
C PRO A 214 12.48 -8.10 5.18
N GLY A 215 12.83 -7.55 4.01
CA GLY A 215 12.08 -6.46 3.39
C GLY A 215 10.63 -6.83 3.08
N LEU A 216 10.38 -8.07 2.65
CA LEU A 216 9.03 -8.60 2.43
C LEU A 216 8.19 -8.54 3.71
N ASP A 217 8.72 -9.08 4.80
CA ASP A 217 8.02 -9.17 6.06
C ASP A 217 7.68 -7.77 6.60
N PHE A 218 8.62 -6.83 6.48
CA PHE A 218 8.35 -5.43 6.84
C PHE A 218 7.25 -4.82 5.96
N CYS A 219 7.26 -5.07 4.65
CA CYS A 219 6.21 -4.59 3.76
C CYS A 219 4.84 -5.17 4.12
N LEU A 220 4.75 -6.47 4.42
CA LEU A 220 3.52 -7.11 4.87
C LEU A 220 3.02 -6.53 6.21
N LEU A 221 3.93 -6.20 7.12
CA LEU A 221 3.59 -5.59 8.41
C LEU A 221 3.01 -4.19 8.23
N VAL A 222 3.73 -3.30 7.55
CA VAL A 222 3.35 -1.88 7.43
C VAL A 222 2.11 -1.68 6.57
N THR A 223 1.79 -2.61 5.66
CA THR A 223 0.52 -2.59 4.92
C THR A 223 -0.58 -3.39 5.62
N GLN A 224 -0.32 -3.95 6.81
CA GLN A 224 -1.26 -4.76 7.60
C GLN A 224 -1.79 -6.01 6.86
N ARG A 225 -0.94 -6.62 6.01
CA ARG A 225 -1.24 -7.86 5.28
C ARG A 225 -0.75 -9.12 6.00
N ALA A 226 0.01 -8.98 7.08
CA ALA A 226 0.35 -10.07 8.00
C ALA A 226 0.34 -9.61 9.45
N HIS A 227 0.14 -10.54 10.39
CA HIS A 227 0.27 -10.25 11.81
C HIS A 227 1.75 -10.27 12.21
N ARG A 228 2.15 -9.39 13.13
CA ARG A 228 3.55 -9.24 13.56
C ARG A 228 4.20 -10.55 14.02
N SER A 229 3.45 -11.44 14.69
CA SER A 229 4.00 -12.71 15.18
C SER A 229 4.41 -13.69 14.08
N ASP A 230 3.92 -13.47 12.87
CA ASP A 230 4.11 -14.38 11.73
C ASP A 230 5.29 -13.93 10.85
N LEU A 231 6.02 -12.92 11.31
CA LEU A 231 7.02 -12.18 10.56
C LEU A 231 8.36 -12.18 11.30
N ALA A 232 9.45 -12.19 10.54
CA ALA A 232 10.81 -12.15 11.04
C ALA A 232 11.35 -10.72 11.24
N VAL A 233 10.46 -9.71 11.29
CA VAL A 233 10.83 -8.32 11.62
C VAL A 233 10.97 -8.17 13.14
N ARG A 234 12.10 -7.62 13.56
CA ARG A 234 12.48 -7.44 14.96
C ARG A 234 12.68 -5.96 15.25
N ALA A 235 12.44 -5.60 16.51
CA ALA A 235 12.74 -4.27 17.02
C ALA A 235 13.66 -4.39 18.24
N GLU A 236 14.59 -3.47 18.35
CA GLU A 236 15.43 -3.23 19.52
C GLU A 236 15.10 -1.84 20.06
N GLY A 237 14.65 -1.77 21.30
CA GLY A 237 14.16 -0.54 21.93
C GLY A 237 12.63 -0.48 22.08
N PRO A 238 12.12 0.24 23.10
CA PRO A 238 10.70 0.25 23.44
C PRO A 238 9.82 0.94 22.40
N ASP A 239 10.27 2.05 21.80
CA ASP A 239 9.49 2.81 20.82
C ASP A 239 9.50 2.16 19.44
N ALA A 240 10.64 1.58 19.04
CA ALA A 240 10.70 0.74 17.83
C ALA A 240 9.78 -0.48 17.98
N THR A 241 9.76 -1.11 19.17
CA THR A 241 8.84 -2.21 19.47
C THR A 241 7.39 -1.75 19.38
N ARG A 242 7.07 -0.59 19.95
CA ARG A 242 5.74 0.00 19.92
C ARG A 242 5.32 0.34 18.49
N TRP A 243 6.22 0.89 17.68
CA TRP A 243 5.94 1.22 16.29
C TRP A 243 5.55 -0.02 15.47
N LEU A 244 6.28 -1.14 15.62
CA LEU A 244 5.94 -2.37 14.91
C LEU A 244 4.55 -2.93 15.29
N ASP A 245 4.01 -2.61 16.47
CA ASP A 245 2.64 -3.01 16.85
C ASP A 245 1.54 -2.18 16.18
N ILE A 246 1.88 -0.98 15.70
CA ILE A 246 0.91 -0.02 15.17
C ILE A 246 1.19 0.39 13.72
N ALA A 247 2.18 -0.23 13.09
CA ALA A 247 2.68 0.21 11.80
C ALA A 247 1.57 0.27 10.74
N GLN A 248 1.62 1.33 9.94
CA GLN A 248 0.64 1.61 8.89
C GLN A 248 1.25 2.51 7.83
N ALA A 249 1.22 2.08 6.57
CA ALA A 249 1.78 2.79 5.42
C ALA A 249 0.73 3.51 4.55
N PHE A 250 -0.56 3.37 4.87
CA PHE A 250 -1.68 3.93 4.11
C PHE A 250 -2.42 5.02 4.91
N ALA A 251 -3.03 5.97 4.20
CA ALA A 251 -3.85 7.01 4.80
C ALA A 251 -5.21 6.44 5.24
N GLY A 252 -5.79 7.02 6.30
CA GLY A 252 -7.07 6.57 6.86
C GLY A 252 -6.95 6.02 8.28
N PRO A 253 -8.08 5.64 8.89
CA PRO A 253 -8.12 5.15 10.27
C PRO A 253 -7.32 3.84 10.42
N PRO A 254 -6.92 3.49 11.66
CA PRO A 254 -6.33 2.19 11.97
C PRO A 254 -7.18 1.03 11.48
N GLY A 255 -6.61 0.15 10.65
CA GLY A 255 -7.23 -1.12 10.31
C GLY A 255 -7.25 -2.08 11.52
N ALA A 256 -8.13 -3.09 11.47
CA ALA A 256 -8.18 -4.16 12.47
C ALA A 256 -6.95 -5.08 12.46
N GLY A 257 -6.09 -4.95 11.44
CA GLY A 257 -4.93 -5.82 11.23
C GLY A 257 -5.30 -7.25 10.83
N ARG A 258 -4.29 -8.11 10.73
CA ARG A 258 -4.46 -9.55 10.57
C ARG A 258 -4.46 -10.26 11.91
N GLN A 259 -5.21 -11.35 12.01
CA GLN A 259 -5.02 -12.30 13.10
C GLN A 259 -3.73 -13.11 12.88
N ALA A 260 -3.07 -13.47 13.97
CA ALA A 260 -1.95 -14.42 13.93
C ALA A 260 -2.41 -15.74 13.32
N LYS A 261 -1.59 -16.33 12.45
CA LYS A 261 -1.81 -17.69 12.00
C LYS A 261 -1.83 -18.61 13.23
N PRO A 262 -2.76 -19.58 13.32
CA PRO A 262 -2.72 -20.55 14.40
C PRO A 262 -1.37 -21.25 14.35
N ASN A 263 -0.65 -21.27 15.48
CA ASN A 263 0.58 -22.03 15.59
C ASN A 263 0.26 -23.47 15.16
N GLY A 264 0.84 -23.90 14.03
CA GLY A 264 0.89 -25.32 13.72
C GLY A 264 1.49 -26.08 14.92
N PRO A 265 1.15 -27.35 15.13
CA PRO A 265 1.63 -28.08 16.29
C PRO A 265 3.17 -28.07 16.34
N GLY A 266 3.72 -27.27 17.26
CA GLY A 266 5.08 -27.36 17.81
C GLY A 266 6.25 -27.09 16.86
N VAL A 267 6.74 -25.85 16.83
CA VAL A 267 8.19 -25.61 16.82
C VAL A 267 8.48 -24.69 18.01
N PRO A 268 9.24 -25.14 19.03
CA PRO A 268 9.58 -24.30 20.17
C PRO A 268 10.41 -23.10 19.69
N ARG A 269 10.14 -21.93 20.28
CA ARG A 269 10.97 -20.73 20.13
C ARG A 269 12.35 -20.92 20.76
#